data_AF-A0A9X6INE0-F1
#
_entry.id   AF-A0A9X6INE0-F1
#
_cell.length_a   1.000
_cell.length_b   1.000
_cell.length_c   1.000
_cell.angle_alpha   90.00
_cell.angle_beta   90.00
_cell.angle_gamma   90.00
#
_symmetry.space_group_name_H-M   'P 1'
#
loop_
_entity.id
_entity.type
_entity.pdbx_description
1 polymer ?
#
loop_
_entity_poly.entity_id
_entity_poly.type
_entity_poly.pdbx_seq_one_letter_code
_entity_poly.pdbx_strand_id
1 'polypeptide(L)'
;MKNKAWLYVILTCIFEIFWVFGFNTANTWWHWIIILGVIAVDFHFLSKACEHLATGTVYAVFAGAGTVGTFLMDVFLFGGSFSVGKLFFIVMVVAGVIGLKLADNKEETVEGAA
;
A
#
# COMPACT_ATOMS: atom_id res chain seq x y z
N MET A 1 -9.46 -1.62 19.58
CA MET A 1 -8.06 -1.82 19.14
C MET A 1 -7.92 -1.95 17.62
N LYS A 2 -8.87 -2.58 16.89
CA LYS A 2 -8.89 -2.63 15.41
C LYS A 2 -8.84 -1.26 14.70
N ASN A 3 -9.49 -0.22 15.23
CA ASN A 3 -9.46 1.13 14.60
C ASN A 3 -8.05 1.75 14.54
N LYS A 4 -7.17 1.47 15.52
CA LYS A 4 -5.79 1.97 15.51
C LYS A 4 -4.95 1.26 14.43
N ALA A 5 -5.20 -0.03 14.20
CA ALA A 5 -4.50 -0.80 13.17
C ALA A 5 -4.78 -0.27 11.75
N TRP A 6 -6.04 0.01 11.44
CA TRP A 6 -6.41 0.61 10.15
C TRP A 6 -5.86 2.03 9.98
N LEU A 7 -5.70 2.80 11.06
CA LEU A 7 -5.00 4.08 11.00
C LEU A 7 -3.53 3.89 10.58
N TYR A 8 -2.84 2.87 11.11
CA TYR A 8 -1.48 2.53 10.67
C TYR A 8 -1.43 2.08 9.21
N VAL A 9 -2.43 1.33 8.73
CA VAL A 9 -2.55 0.96 7.30
C VAL A 9 -2.65 2.20 6.42
N ILE A 10 -3.49 3.17 6.79
CA ILE A 10 -3.64 4.42 6.04
C ILE A 10 -2.33 5.21 6.06
N LEU A 11 -1.67 5.31 7.22
CA LEU A 11 -0.40 6.00 7.35
C LEU A 11 0.69 5.39 6.48
N THR A 12 0.84 4.05 6.49
CA THR A 12 1.86 3.40 5.65
C THR A 12 1.59 3.61 4.16
N CYS A 13 0.33 3.54 3.71
CA CYS A 13 -0.02 3.82 2.31
C CYS A 13 0.31 5.27 1.89
N ILE A 14 0.17 6.24 2.80
CA ILE A 14 0.53 7.64 2.53
C ILE A 14 2.05 7.81 2.47
N PHE A 15 2.76 7.22 3.43
CA PHE A 15 4.24 7.25 3.45
C PHE A 15 4.84 6.56 2.24
N GLU A 16 4.21 5.49 1.76
CA GLU A 16 4.55 4.80 0.52
C GLU A 16 4.60 5.75 -0.67
N ILE A 17 3.52 6.51 -0.87
CA ILE A 17 3.42 7.48 -1.97
C ILE A 17 4.54 8.53 -1.87
N PHE A 18 4.89 8.97 -0.66
CA PHE A 18 5.96 9.96 -0.47
C PHE A 18 7.35 9.43 -0.84
N TRP A 19 7.71 8.21 -0.41
CA TRP A 19 9.04 7.69 -0.78
C TRP A 19 9.11 7.24 -2.24
N VAL A 20 8.01 6.74 -2.82
CA VAL A 20 7.92 6.44 -4.26
C VAL A 20 8.03 7.72 -5.11
N PHE A 21 7.41 8.82 -4.67
CA PHE A 21 7.60 10.13 -5.28
C PHE A 21 9.07 10.56 -5.21
N GLY A 22 9.69 10.35 -4.03
CA GLY A 22 11.10 10.61 -3.80
C GLY A 22 12.01 9.91 -4.80
N PHE A 23 11.76 8.63 -5.11
CA PHE A 23 12.54 7.89 -6.11
C PHE A 23 12.52 8.50 -7.50
N ASN A 24 11.42 9.11 -7.91
CA ASN A 24 11.32 9.76 -9.21
C ASN A 24 11.91 11.18 -9.24
N THR A 25 12.07 11.82 -8.08
CA THR A 25 12.52 13.22 -7.96
C THR A 25 13.96 13.36 -7.42
N ALA A 26 14.56 12.27 -6.92
CA ALA A 26 15.88 12.27 -6.30
C ALA A 26 17.02 12.54 -7.30
N ASN A 27 17.38 13.82 -7.46
CA ASN A 27 18.47 14.24 -8.33
C ASN A 27 19.82 14.48 -7.62
N THR A 28 19.85 14.38 -6.29
CA THR A 28 21.02 14.72 -5.48
C THR A 28 21.19 13.67 -4.40
N TRP A 29 22.44 13.35 -4.04
CA TRP A 29 22.74 12.25 -3.14
C TRP A 29 22.11 12.41 -1.74
N TRP A 30 22.01 13.65 -1.23
CA TRP A 30 21.38 13.93 0.06
C TRP A 30 19.87 13.60 0.09
N HIS A 31 19.17 13.62 -1.04
CA HIS A 31 17.74 13.27 -1.10
C HIS A 31 17.50 11.82 -0.66
N TRP A 32 18.45 10.92 -0.91
CA TRP A 32 18.37 9.53 -0.49
C TRP A 32 18.36 9.36 1.03
N ILE A 33 19.01 10.27 1.78
CA ILE A 33 18.97 10.25 3.25
C ILE A 33 17.53 10.50 3.73
N ILE A 34 16.85 11.46 3.12
CA ILE A 34 15.45 11.79 3.44
C ILE A 34 14.55 10.61 3.07
N ILE A 35 14.72 10.05 1.86
CA ILE A 35 13.92 8.93 1.37
C ILE A 35 14.07 7.71 2.28
N LEU A 36 15.30 7.36 2.67
CA LEU A 36 15.56 6.27 3.60
C LEU A 36 14.93 6.53 4.98
N GLY A 37 14.93 7.78 5.45
CA GLY A 37 14.23 8.17 6.68
C GLY A 37 12.72 7.96 6.58
N VAL A 38 12.11 8.36 5.46
CA VAL A 38 10.67 8.16 5.19
C VAL A 38 10.33 6.67 5.11
N ILE A 39 11.15 5.86 4.42
CA ILE A 39 10.98 4.40 4.34
C ILE A 39 11.08 3.76 5.74
N ALA A 40 12.03 4.18 6.57
CA ALA A 40 12.17 3.64 7.92
C ALA A 40 10.91 3.90 8.77
N VAL A 41 10.34 5.11 8.66
CA VAL A 41 9.08 5.47 9.34
C VAL A 41 7.89 4.69 8.75
N ASP A 42 7.85 4.54 7.43
CA ASP A 42 6.82 3.76 6.74
C ASP A 42 6.76 2.32 7.25
N PHE A 43 7.92 1.65 7.27
CA PHE A 43 8.05 0.27 7.76
C PHE A 43 7.72 0.13 9.25
N HIS A 44 7.92 1.18 10.04
CA HIS A 44 7.45 1.19 11.43
C HIS A 44 5.92 1.14 11.51
N PHE A 45 5.21 1.93 10.70
CA PHE A 45 3.74 1.90 10.64
C PHE A 45 3.22 0.60 10.03
N LEU A 46 3.87 0.08 8.99
CA LEU A 46 3.55 -1.22 8.39
C LEU A 46 3.63 -2.33 9.44
N SER A 47 4.73 -2.38 10.21
CA SER A 47 4.91 -3.34 11.30
C SER A 47 3.81 -3.22 12.36
N LYS A 48 3.46 -1.98 12.76
CA LYS A 48 2.37 -1.71 13.71
C LYS A 48 0.99 -2.12 13.19
N ALA A 49 0.74 -2.04 11.88
CA ALA A 49 -0.48 -2.55 11.27
C ALA A 49 -0.53 -4.09 11.35
N CYS A 50 0.59 -4.76 11.06
CA CYS A 50 0.72 -6.23 11.10
C CYS A 50 0.63 -6.82 12.52
N GLU A 51 0.85 -6.04 13.58
CA GLU A 51 0.63 -6.50 14.97
C GLU A 51 -0.85 -6.80 15.28
N HIS A 52 -1.79 -6.30 14.46
CA HIS A 52 -3.22 -6.35 14.75
C HIS A 52 -4.10 -6.79 13.57
N LEU A 53 -3.53 -6.88 12.37
CA LEU A 53 -4.19 -7.32 11.15
C LEU A 53 -3.34 -8.41 10.51
N ALA A 54 -3.98 -9.34 9.80
CA ALA A 54 -3.28 -10.34 9.03
C ALA A 54 -2.31 -9.68 8.04
N THR A 55 -1.06 -10.13 8.03
CA THR A 55 0.00 -9.59 7.16
C THR A 55 -0.40 -9.61 5.69
N GLY A 56 -1.11 -10.67 5.25
CA GLY A 56 -1.65 -10.76 3.89
C GLY A 56 -2.62 -9.62 3.55
N THR A 57 -3.55 -9.31 4.45
CA THR A 57 -4.47 -8.17 4.29
C THR A 57 -3.73 -6.83 4.25
N VAL A 58 -2.78 -6.59 5.17
CA VAL A 58 -2.01 -5.34 5.20
C VAL A 58 -1.19 -5.17 3.92
N TYR A 59 -0.46 -6.20 3.51
CA TYR A 59 0.37 -6.17 2.32
C TYR A 59 -0.44 -6.02 1.03
N ALA A 60 -1.62 -6.65 0.95
CA ALA A 60 -2.50 -6.48 -0.19
C ALA A 60 -2.95 -5.01 -0.33
N VAL A 61 -3.37 -4.37 0.77
CA VAL A 61 -3.78 -2.95 0.75
C VAL A 61 -2.59 -2.05 0.41
N PHE A 62 -1.42 -2.30 1.00
CA PHE A 62 -0.18 -1.57 0.71
C PHE A 62 0.17 -1.64 -0.79
N ALA A 63 0.30 -2.85 -1.35
CA ALA A 63 0.60 -3.04 -2.77
C ALA A 63 -0.45 -2.41 -3.70
N GLY A 64 -1.74 -2.49 -3.33
CA GLY A 64 -2.82 -1.84 -4.07
C GLY A 64 -2.71 -0.31 -4.06
N ALA A 65 -2.44 0.28 -2.89
CA ALA A 65 -2.26 1.72 -2.73
C ALA A 65 -1.03 2.22 -3.49
N GLY A 66 0.11 1.56 -3.37
CA GLY A 66 1.33 1.87 -4.12
C GLY A 66 1.13 1.78 -5.63
N THR A 67 0.42 0.76 -6.13
CA THR A 67 0.09 0.62 -7.56
C THR A 67 -0.73 1.81 -8.07
N VAL A 68 -1.82 2.14 -7.36
CA VAL A 68 -2.71 3.25 -7.74
C VAL A 68 -1.96 4.59 -7.61
N GLY A 69 -1.26 4.81 -6.51
CA GLY A 69 -0.49 6.03 -6.26
C GLY A 69 0.58 6.27 -7.32
N THR A 70 1.35 5.23 -7.67
CA THR A 70 2.39 5.31 -8.72
C THR A 70 1.79 5.65 -10.07
N PHE A 71 0.66 5.04 -10.44
CA PHE A 71 -0.02 5.37 -11.69
C PHE A 71 -0.54 6.81 -11.72
N LEU A 72 -1.13 7.29 -10.63
CA LEU A 72 -1.57 8.68 -10.53
C LEU A 72 -0.38 9.64 -10.64
N MET A 73 0.74 9.34 -9.99
CA MET A 73 1.96 10.14 -10.10
C MET A 73 2.52 10.14 -11.53
N ASP A 74 2.56 8.99 -12.21
CA ASP A 74 2.99 8.86 -13.62
C ASP A 74 2.16 9.79 -14.51
N VAL A 75 0.83 9.75 -14.39
CA VAL A 75 -0.09 10.52 -15.24
C VAL A 75 -0.08 12.03 -14.91
N PHE A 76 -0.12 12.40 -13.63
CA PHE A 76 -0.34 13.79 -13.21
C PHE A 76 0.94 14.59 -12.92
N LEU A 77 2.00 13.93 -12.44
CA LEU A 77 3.22 14.62 -12.00
C LEU A 77 4.37 14.44 -12.98
N PHE A 78 4.50 13.25 -13.57
CA PHE A 78 5.65 12.92 -14.43
C PHE A 78 5.35 13.01 -15.93
N GLY A 79 4.13 13.41 -16.30
CA GLY A 79 3.74 13.60 -17.70
C GLY A 79 3.69 12.31 -18.52
N GLY A 80 3.57 11.16 -17.84
CA GLY A 80 3.43 9.85 -18.45
C GLY A 80 2.14 9.71 -19.25
N SER A 81 2.17 8.83 -20.26
CA SER A 81 0.99 8.58 -21.09
C SER A 81 -0.08 7.78 -20.35
N PHE A 82 -1.30 8.30 -20.34
CA PHE A 82 -2.48 7.60 -19.86
C PHE A 82 -2.82 6.44 -20.81
N SER A 83 -2.54 5.21 -20.38
CA SER A 83 -2.87 4.00 -21.13
C SER A 83 -4.10 3.33 -20.52
N VAL A 84 -5.14 3.17 -21.32
CA VAL A 84 -6.34 2.40 -20.95
C VAL A 84 -5.98 0.96 -20.57
N GLY A 85 -4.94 0.39 -21.22
CA GLY A 85 -4.41 -0.92 -20.87
C GLY A 85 -3.78 -0.96 -19.47
N LYS A 86 -2.97 0.05 -19.10
CA LYS A 86 -2.43 0.18 -17.73
C LYS A 86 -3.56 0.25 -16.71
N LEU A 87 -4.59 1.05 -16.97
CA LEU A 87 -5.74 1.20 -16.08
C LEU A 87 -6.47 -0.14 -15.87
N PHE A 88 -6.69 -0.93 -16.93
CA PHE A 88 -7.31 -2.25 -16.84
C PHE A 88 -6.54 -3.18 -15.88
N PHE A 89 -5.22 -3.26 -16.02
CA PHE A 89 -4.40 -4.10 -15.14
C PHE A 89 -4.37 -3.58 -13.70
N ILE A 90 -4.36 -2.27 -13.49
CA ILE A 90 -4.45 -1.68 -12.13
C ILE A 90 -5.77 -2.08 -11.47
N VAL A 91 -6.89 -1.99 -12.18
CA VAL A 91 -8.19 -2.45 -11.67
C VAL A 91 -8.15 -3.93 -11.32
N MET A 92 -7.49 -4.76 -12.14
CA MET A 92 -7.32 -6.19 -11.86
C MET A 92 -6.47 -6.45 -10.60
N VAL A 93 -5.38 -5.70 -10.39
CA VAL A 93 -4.58 -5.78 -9.15
C VAL A 93 -5.42 -5.38 -7.94
N VAL A 94 -6.14 -4.26 -8.02
CA VAL A 94 -7.01 -3.78 -6.93
C VAL A 94 -8.12 -4.80 -6.63
N ALA A 95 -8.72 -5.40 -7.66
CA ALA A 95 -9.71 -6.47 -7.49
C ALA A 95 -9.11 -7.70 -6.80
N GLY A 96 -7.89 -8.10 -7.16
CA GLY A 96 -7.16 -9.20 -6.51
C GLY A 96 -6.88 -8.92 -5.02
N VAL A 97 -6.48 -7.68 -4.70
CA VAL A 97 -6.27 -7.21 -3.31
C VAL A 97 -7.55 -7.29 -2.49
N ILE A 98 -8.67 -6.84 -3.06
CA ILE A 98 -9.98 -6.92 -2.39
C ILE A 98 -10.40 -8.38 -2.22
N GLY A 99 -10.19 -9.22 -3.24
CA GLY A 99 -10.48 -10.65 -3.20
C GLY A 99 -9.72 -11.37 -2.09
N LEU A 100 -8.42 -11.09 -1.95
CA LEU A 100 -7.57 -11.59 -0.86
C LEU A 100 -8.13 -11.22 0.51
N LYS A 101 -8.48 -9.94 0.72
CA LYS A 101 -9.08 -9.47 1.99
C LYS A 101 -10.40 -10.16 2.33
N LEU A 102 -11.24 -10.41 1.33
CA LEU A 102 -12.53 -11.08 1.51
C LEU A 102 -12.36 -12.57 1.81
N ALA A 103 -11.36 -13.23 1.22
CA ALA A 103 -11.03 -14.62 1.50
C ALA A 103 -10.47 -14.80 2.92
N ASP A 104 -9.66 -13.85 3.40
CA ASP A 104 -9.08 -13.84 4.75
C ASP A 104 -10.15 -13.75 5.86
N ASN A 105 -11.34 -13.18 5.57
CA ASN A 105 -12.44 -13.05 6.55
C ASN A 105 -13.30 -14.31 6.72
N LYS A 106 -13.00 -15.43 6.04
CA LYS A 106 -13.85 -16.64 6.07
C LYS A 106 -13.48 -17.70 7.11
N GLU A 107 -12.43 -17.50 7.91
CA GLU A 107 -12.01 -18.51 8.91
C GLU A 107 -12.70 -18.41 10.28
N GLU A 108 -13.57 -17.43 10.55
CA GLU A 108 -14.24 -17.29 11.87
C GLU A 108 -15.57 -18.09 12.04
N THR A 109 -15.94 -19.04 11.16
CA THR A 109 -17.29 -19.68 11.25
C THR A 109 -17.36 -21.21 11.32
N VAL A 110 -16.28 -21.92 11.67
CA VAL A 110 -16.37 -23.39 11.88
C VAL A 110 -15.64 -23.87 13.13
N GLU A 111 -15.97 -23.32 14.30
CA GLU A 111 -15.56 -23.92 15.59
C GLU A 111 -16.56 -23.59 16.73
N GLY A 112 -17.86 -23.73 16.45
CA GLY A 112 -18.93 -23.48 17.41
C GLY A 112 -20.12 -24.44 17.31
N ALA A 113 -19.95 -25.59 16.68
CA ALA A 113 -20.97 -26.64 16.61
C ALA A 113 -20.32 -28.02 16.77
N ALA A 114 -20.02 -28.38 18.02
CA ALA A 114 -19.92 -29.74 18.52
C ALA A 114 -20.08 -29.73 20.04
#